data_AF-A0A2I0T142-F1
#
_entry.id   AF-A0A2I0T142-F1
#
_cell.length_a   1.000
_cell.length_b   1.000
_cell.length_c   1.000
_cell.angle_alpha   90.00
_cell.angle_beta   90.00
_cell.angle_gamma   90.00
#
_symmetry.space_group_name_H-M   'P 1'
#
loop_
_entity.id
_entity.type
_entity.pdbx_description
1 polymer ?
#
loop_
_entity_poly.entity_id
_entity_poly.type
_entity_poly.pdbx_seq_one_letter_code
_entity_poly.pdbx_strand_id
1 'polypeptide(L)'
;MCGLGDVDVNDWRQHTIYKNGYCPNHPVIQWFWKAVLLMDAEKRIRLLQFVTGTSRVPMNGFAELYGSNGPQLFTIEQWGSPDKLPRAHTW
;
A
#
# COMPACT_ATOMS: atom_id res chain seq x y z
N MET A 1 -25.38 -5.66 -0.46
CA MET A 1 -24.20 -6.54 -0.48
C MET A 1 -23.14 -5.85 -1.32
N CYS A 2 -22.19 -5.13 -0.71
CA CYS A 2 -21.02 -4.65 -1.47
C CYS A 2 -20.14 -5.87 -1.70
N GLY A 3 -20.03 -6.31 -2.95
CA GLY A 3 -19.08 -7.34 -3.34
C GLY A 3 -17.69 -6.94 -2.85
N LEU A 4 -16.90 -7.91 -2.41
CA LEU A 4 -15.47 -7.71 -2.19
C LEU A 4 -14.87 -7.28 -3.54
N GLY A 5 -14.82 -5.97 -3.77
CA GLY A 5 -14.13 -5.38 -4.90
C GLY A 5 -12.68 -5.73 -4.73
N ASP A 6 -12.12 -6.45 -5.70
CA ASP A 6 -10.68 -6.70 -5.69
C ASP A 6 -9.95 -5.34 -5.81
N VAL A 7 -8.79 -5.27 -5.18
CA VAL A 7 -7.95 -4.07 -5.20
C VAL A 7 -7.12 -4.10 -6.48
N ASP A 8 -7.22 -3.06 -7.31
CA ASP A 8 -6.36 -2.89 -8.48
C ASP A 8 -4.91 -2.63 -8.03
N VAL A 9 -4.07 -3.67 -8.13
CA VAL A 9 -2.67 -3.63 -7.72
C VAL A 9 -1.84 -2.73 -8.65
N ASN A 10 -2.23 -2.58 -9.92
CA ASN A 10 -1.52 -1.70 -10.84
C ASN A 10 -1.78 -0.24 -10.48
N ASP A 11 -3.04 0.13 -10.23
CA ASP A 11 -3.40 1.47 -9.77
C ASP A 11 -2.71 1.81 -8.44
N TRP A 12 -2.72 0.87 -7.49
CA TRP A 12 -2.02 1.02 -6.21
C TRP A 12 -0.53 1.27 -6.41
N ARG A 13 0.13 0.48 -7.24
CA ARG A 13 1.56 0.61 -7.51
C ARG A 13 1.91 1.92 -8.21
N GLN A 14 1.09 2.37 -9.16
CA GLN A 14 1.30 3.61 -9.90
C GLN A 14 1.22 4.84 -8.97
N HIS A 15 0.33 4.80 -7.98
CA HIS A 15 0.11 5.89 -7.02
C HIS A 15 0.82 5.69 -5.68
N THR A 16 1.91 4.92 -5.66
CA THR A 16 2.75 4.72 -4.47
C THR A 16 4.00 5.60 -4.49
N ILE A 17 4.26 6.27 -3.37
CA ILE A 17 5.48 7.05 -3.13
C ILE A 17 6.53 6.19 -2.42
N TYR A 18 7.79 6.31 -2.84
CA TYR A 18 8.93 5.62 -2.22
C TYR A 18 9.86 6.63 -1.54
N LYS A 19 10.31 6.35 -0.31
CA LYS A 19 11.16 7.25 0.49
C LYS A 19 12.40 6.55 1.06
N ASN A 20 13.36 7.36 1.50
CA ASN A 20 14.60 6.97 2.18
C ASN A 20 15.50 5.96 1.44
N GLY A 21 15.54 6.03 0.12
CA GLY A 21 16.41 5.18 -0.71
C GLY A 21 15.67 4.08 -1.46
N TYR A 22 14.38 3.85 -1.16
CA TYR A 22 13.54 3.05 -2.03
C TYR A 22 13.14 3.79 -3.30
N CYS A 23 13.06 3.01 -4.38
CA CYS A 23 12.60 3.43 -5.70
C CYS A 23 11.92 2.24 -6.40
N PRO A 24 11.19 2.46 -7.51
CA PRO A 24 10.46 1.39 -8.20
C PRO A 24 11.31 0.17 -8.63
N ASN A 25 12.60 0.40 -8.87
CA ASN A 25 13.55 -0.63 -9.32
C ASN A 25 14.32 -1.29 -8.16
N HIS A 26 14.10 -0.86 -6.91
CA HIS A 26 14.78 -1.46 -5.76
C HIS A 26 14.29 -2.91 -5.55
N PRO A 27 15.17 -3.89 -5.29
CA PRO A 27 14.79 -5.31 -5.18
C PRO A 27 13.67 -5.57 -4.16
N VAL A 28 13.74 -4.92 -2.99
CA VAL A 28 12.70 -5.02 -1.94
C VAL A 28 11.34 -4.52 -2.43
N ILE A 29 11.30 -3.46 -3.25
CA ILE A 29 10.05 -2.92 -3.80
C ILE A 29 9.47 -3.87 -4.85
N GLN A 30 10.33 -4.45 -5.70
CA GLN A 30 9.90 -5.47 -6.66
C GLN A 30 9.33 -6.71 -5.95
N TRP A 31 9.98 -7.17 -4.87
CA TRP A 31 9.49 -8.29 -4.07
C TRP A 31 8.20 -7.96 -3.34
N PHE A 32 8.07 -6.76 -2.79
CA PHE A 32 6.83 -6.29 -2.17
C PHE A 32 5.66 -6.41 -3.15
N TRP A 33 5.77 -5.82 -4.34
CA TRP A 33 4.68 -5.88 -5.31
C TRP A 33 4.42 -7.28 -5.85
N LYS A 34 5.46 -8.11 -6.00
CA LYS A 34 5.28 -9.52 -6.34
C LYS A 34 4.50 -10.26 -5.25
N ALA A 35 4.79 -10.02 -3.98
CA ALA A 35 4.07 -10.62 -2.87
C ALA A 35 2.61 -10.14 -2.82
N VAL A 36 2.36 -8.84 -3.01
CA VAL A 36 0.99 -8.27 -3.07
C VAL A 36 0.17 -8.87 -4.22
N LEU A 37 0.78 -9.06 -5.39
CA LEU A 37 0.09 -9.69 -6.53
C LEU A 37 -0.26 -11.16 -6.29
N LEU A 38 0.53 -11.86 -5.47
CA LEU A 38 0.28 -13.26 -5.09
C LEU A 38 -0.74 -13.39 -3.94
N MET A 39 -1.13 -12.28 -3.30
CA MET A 39 -2.15 -12.30 -2.26
C MET A 39 -3.55 -12.44 -2.86
N ASP A 40 -4.41 -13.19 -2.16
CA ASP A 40 -5.85 -13.15 -2.42
C ASP A 40 -6.44 -11.77 -2.07
N ALA A 41 -7.64 -11.49 -2.58
CA ALA A 41 -8.30 -10.20 -2.41
C ALA A 41 -8.45 -9.81 -0.93
N GLU A 42 -8.74 -10.78 -0.05
CA GLU A 42 -8.88 -10.53 1.38
C GLU A 42 -7.58 -10.04 2.01
N LYS A 43 -6.46 -10.71 1.72
CA LYS A 43 -5.13 -10.30 2.20
C LYS A 43 -4.73 -8.93 1.66
N ARG A 44 -5.05 -8.60 0.41
CA ARG A 44 -4.79 -7.27 -0.16
C ARG A 44 -5.56 -6.17 0.57
N ILE A 45 -6.84 -6.42 0.87
CA ILE A 45 -7.68 -5.50 1.65
C ILE A 45 -7.15 -5.34 3.08
N ARG A 46 -6.75 -6.43 3.73
CA ARG A 46 -6.15 -6.38 5.07
C ARG A 46 -4.83 -5.62 5.10
N LEU A 47 -3.98 -5.78 4.07
CA LEU A 47 -2.76 -5.00 3.91
C LEU A 47 -3.07 -3.50 3.74
N LEU A 48 -4.06 -3.17 2.91
CA LEU A 48 -4.50 -1.79 2.74
C LEU A 48 -4.92 -1.20 4.08
N GLN A 49 -5.79 -1.90 4.81
CA GLN A 49 -6.26 -1.48 6.13
C GLN A 49 -5.13 -1.36 7.15
N PHE A 50 -4.13 -2.23 7.10
CA PHE A 50 -2.96 -2.15 7.97
C PHE A 50 -2.18 -0.84 7.76
N VAL A 51 -2.06 -0.38 6.52
CA VAL A 51 -1.27 0.82 6.19
C VAL A 51 -2.08 2.11 6.31
N THR A 52 -3.32 2.11 5.85
CA THR A 52 -4.15 3.33 5.75
C THR A 52 -5.19 3.45 6.86
N GLY A 53 -5.35 2.43 7.71
CA GLY A 53 -6.42 2.36 8.70
C GLY A 53 -7.81 2.07 8.11
N THR A 54 -7.95 1.98 6.78
CA THR A 54 -9.22 1.75 6.08
C THR A 54 -9.13 0.62 5.07
N SER A 55 -10.19 -0.18 4.98
CA SER A 55 -10.31 -1.27 4.00
C SER A 55 -10.90 -0.81 2.65
N ARG A 56 -11.12 0.49 2.46
CA ARG A 56 -11.81 1.05 1.28
C ARG A 56 -10.85 1.88 0.44
N VAL A 57 -10.86 1.61 -0.88
CA VAL A 57 -10.23 2.46 -1.89
C VAL A 57 -11.22 3.56 -2.28
N PRO A 58 -10.78 4.82 -2.45
CA PRO A 58 -11.62 5.88 -3.00
C PRO A 58 -12.23 5.50 -4.35
N MET A 59 -13.35 6.13 -4.71
CA MET A 59 -14.03 5.85 -5.99
C MET A 59 -13.14 6.13 -7.21
N ASN A 60 -12.26 7.12 -7.09
CA ASN A 60 -11.30 7.52 -8.12
C ASN A 60 -9.94 6.79 -8.00
N GLY A 61 -9.86 5.73 -7.21
CA GLY A 61 -8.65 4.91 -7.07
C GLY A 61 -7.63 5.43 -6.05
N PHE A 62 -6.41 4.93 -6.13
CA PHE A 62 -5.33 5.19 -5.18
C PHE A 62 -4.73 6.60 -5.29
N ALA A 63 -4.95 7.28 -6.42
CA ALA A 63 -4.54 8.68 -6.64
C ALA A 63 -5.17 9.65 -5.62
N GLU A 64 -6.36 9.31 -5.12
CA GLU A 64 -7.13 10.12 -4.18
C GLU A 64 -7.16 9.51 -2.78
N LEU A 65 -6.13 8.78 -2.38
CA LEU A 65 -6.03 8.34 -0.98
C LEU A 65 -5.99 9.55 -0.04
N TYR A 66 -6.67 9.43 1.10
CA TYR A 66 -6.75 10.45 2.15
C TYR A 66 -6.22 9.90 3.48
N GLY A 67 -5.39 10.70 4.15
CA GLY A 67 -4.99 10.52 5.55
C GLY A 67 -5.67 11.55 6.45
N SER A 68 -5.28 11.59 7.73
CA SER A 68 -5.85 12.53 8.71
C SER A 68 -5.67 14.00 8.37
N ASN A 69 -4.65 14.33 7.58
CA ASN A 69 -4.28 15.72 7.24
C ASN A 69 -4.64 16.11 5.79
N GLY A 70 -5.48 15.32 5.11
CA GLY A 70 -5.88 15.56 3.72
C GLY A 70 -5.35 14.50 2.74
N PRO A 71 -5.22 14.83 1.44
CA PRO A 71 -4.75 13.89 0.43
C PRO A 71 -3.36 13.33 0.79
N GLN A 72 -3.27 12.01 0.91
CA GLN A 72 -2.04 11.31 1.26
C GLN A 72 -1.95 9.97 0.54
N LEU A 73 -1.02 9.90 -0.40
CA LEU A 73 -0.74 8.69 -1.16
C LEU A 73 -0.11 7.59 -0.29
N PHE A 74 -0.34 6.36 -0.71
CA PHE A 74 0.33 5.20 -0.13
C PHE A 74 1.84 5.38 -0.24
N THR A 75 2.55 5.20 0.88
CA THR A 75 4.00 5.47 0.95
C THR A 75 4.74 4.27 1.52
N ILE A 76 5.81 3.85 0.85
CA ILE A 76 6.75 2.85 1.34
C ILE A 76 8.08 3.54 1.65
N GLU A 77 8.47 3.53 2.91
CA GLU A 77 9.70 4.16 3.39
C GLU A 77 10.69 3.09 3.84
N GLN A 78 11.94 3.23 3.40
CA GLN A 78 13.01 2.39 3.93
C GLN A 78 13.26 2.75 5.40
N TRP A 79 13.03 1.78 6.28
CA TRP A 79 13.16 1.98 7.71
C TRP A 79 13.58 0.69 8.43
N GLY A 80 14.35 0.87 9.51
CA GLY A 80 14.69 -0.21 10.44
C GLY A 80 15.83 -1.09 9.95
N SER A 81 15.88 -2.30 10.50
CA SER A 81 16.89 -3.32 10.23
C SER A 81 16.19 -4.62 9.81
N PRO A 82 16.86 -5.53 9.05
CA PRO A 82 16.22 -6.72 8.48
C PRO A 82 15.60 -7.69 9.50
N ASP A 83 16.01 -7.62 10.76
CA ASP A 83 15.49 -8.38 11.90
C ASP A 83 14.16 -7.86 12.46
N LYS A 84 13.72 -6.67 12.04
CA LYS A 84 12.48 -6.05 12.51
C LYS A 84 11.34 -6.28 11.52
N LEU A 85 10.13 -6.48 12.06
CA LEU A 85 8.93 -6.53 11.25
C LEU A 85 8.57 -5.14 10.69
N PRO A 86 7.91 -5.07 9.52
CA PRO A 86 7.37 -3.82 8.99
C PRO A 86 6.39 -3.16 9.97
N ARG A 87 6.37 -1.83 9.97
CA ARG A 87 5.44 -1.02 10.76
C ARG A 87 4.69 -0.07 9.84
N ALA A 88 3.47 0.27 10.21
CA ALA A 88 2.65 1.25 9.51
C ALA A 88 2.36 2.45 10.41
N HIS A 89 2.29 3.63 9.79
CA HIS A 89 1.82 4.86 10.39
C HIS A 89 0.53 5.26 9.66
N THR A 90 -0.60 5.08 10.32
CA THR A 90 -1.93 5.24 9.69
C THR A 90 -2.42 6.70 9.66
N TRP A 91 -1.79 7.61 10.43
CA TRP A 91 -2.17 9.01 10.59
C TRP A 91 -0.94 9.92 10.72
#